data_AF-T2JM09-F1
#
_entry.id   AF-T2JM09-F1
#
_cell.length_a   1.000
_cell.length_b   1.000
_cell.length_c   1.000
_cell.angle_alpha   90.00
_cell.angle_beta   90.00
_cell.angle_gamma   90.00
#
_symmetry.space_group_name_H-M   'P 1'
#
loop_
_entity.id
_entity.type
_entity.pdbx_description
1 polymer ?
#
loop_
_entity_poly.entity_id
_entity_poly.type
_entity_poly.pdbx_seq_one_letter_code
_entity_poly.pdbx_strand_id
1 'polypeptide(L)' 'MNFLTKLVCSIGGANTKVLERPECVAEQNKHVAMGMMILCTGSLASLSGGYALFTVFGSTQMATAFGLFWGGFYW' A
#
# COMPACT_ATOMS: atom_id res chain seq x y z
N MET A 1 -4.83 -8.53 -16.75
CA MET A 1 -4.13 -7.87 -15.63
C MET A 1 -4.20 -8.76 -14.39
N ASN A 2 -3.08 -8.98 -13.69
CA ASN A 2 -3.03 -9.75 -12.45
C ASN A 2 -3.72 -9.00 -11.28
N PHE A 3 -4.14 -9.72 -10.23
CA PHE A 3 -4.79 -9.15 -9.04
C PHE A 3 -3.94 -8.05 -8.37
N LEU A 4 -2.62 -8.30 -8.25
CA LEU A 4 -1.66 -7.32 -7.74
C LEU A 4 -1.66 -6.01 -8.53
N THR A 5 -1.75 -6.07 -9.85
CA THR A 5 -1.79 -4.86 -10.68
C THR A 5 -3.07 -4.06 -10.46
N LYS A 6 -4.21 -4.73 -10.24
CA LYS A 6 -5.48 -4.05 -9.91
C LYS A 6 -5.41 -3.37 -8.54
N LEU A 7 -4.83 -4.05 -7.55
CA LEU A 7 -4.60 -3.52 -6.20
C LEU A 7 -3.74 -2.25 -6.22
N VAL A 8 -2.57 -2.32 -6.87
CA VAL A 8 -1.63 -1.20 -6.95
C VAL A 8 -2.21 -0.02 -7.75
N CYS A 9 -2.95 -0.28 -8.83
CA CYS A 9 -3.66 0.78 -9.55
C CYS A 9 -4.75 1.43 -8.69
N SER A 10 -5.52 0.66 -7.91
CA SER A 10 -6.55 1.22 -7.02
C SER A 10 -5.95 2.16 -5.99
N ILE A 11 -4.81 1.80 -5.41
CA ILE A 11 -4.08 2.61 -4.41
C ILE A 11 -3.43 3.84 -5.06
N GLY A 12 -2.96 3.70 -6.30
CA GLY A 12 -2.47 4.81 -7.12
C GLY A 12 -3.56 5.68 -7.75
N GLY A 13 -4.84 5.46 -7.40
CA GLY A 13 -5.98 6.25 -7.90
C GLY A 13 -6.34 6.02 -9.37
N ALA A 14 -5.85 4.94 -9.99
CA ALA A 14 -6.06 4.65 -11.40
C ALA A 14 -7.34 3.83 -11.64
N ASN A 15 -8.18 4.31 -12.56
CA ASN A 15 -9.42 3.64 -12.94
C ASN A 15 -9.14 2.48 -13.90
N THR A 16 -9.26 1.24 -13.42
CA THR A 16 -8.98 0.01 -14.18
C THR A 16 -9.78 -0.09 -15.49
N LYS A 17 -10.97 0.54 -15.57
CA LYS A 17 -11.80 0.58 -16.80
C LYS A 17 -11.21 1.43 -17.92
N VAL A 18 -10.40 2.43 -17.60
CA VAL A 18 -9.76 3.32 -18.60
C VAL A 18 -8.43 2.71 -19.09
N LEU A 19 -7.76 1.99 -18.20
CA LEU A 19 -6.44 1.38 -18.41
C LEU A 19 -6.46 0.10 -19.25
N GLU A 20 -7.62 -0.54 -19.42
CA GLU A 20 -7.78 -1.77 -20.21
C GLU A 20 -7.70 -1.53 -21.73
N ARG A 21 -7.65 -0.26 -22.15
CA ARG A 21 -7.43 0.12 -23.54
C ARG A 21 -5.96 -0.11 -23.92
N PRO A 22 -5.66 -0.77 -25.05
CA PRO A 22 -4.28 -1.10 -25.46
C PRO A 22 -3.39 0.13 -25.69
N GLU A 23 -3.99 1.31 -25.82
CA GLU A 23 -3.34 2.60 -26.05
C GLU A 23 -2.75 3.21 -24.76
N CYS A 24 -3.14 2.72 -23.57
CA CYS A 24 -2.81 3.35 -22.28
C CYS A 24 -1.82 2.54 -21.42
N VAL A 25 -1.10 1.58 -21.99
CA VAL A 25 -0.13 0.73 -21.25
C VAL A 25 1.03 1.55 -20.64
N ALA A 26 1.43 2.65 -21.29
CA ALA A 26 2.45 3.55 -20.76
C ALA A 26 1.97 4.31 -19.50
N GLU A 27 0.73 4.81 -19.51
CA GLU A 27 0.11 5.48 -18.36
C GLU A 27 -0.16 4.50 -17.22
N GLN A 28 -0.51 3.25 -17.54
CA GLN A 28 -0.61 2.17 -16.55
C GLN A 28 0.68 2.01 -15.75
N ASN A 29 1.82 1.96 -16.42
CA ASN A 29 3.09 1.71 -15.76
C ASN A 29 3.47 2.86 -14.80
N LYS A 30 3.11 4.10 -15.11
CA LYS A 30 3.29 5.25 -14.20
C LYS A 30 2.43 5.12 -12.94
N HIS A 31 1.15 4.78 -13.10
CA HIS A 31 0.25 4.62 -11.95
C HIS A 31 0.60 3.39 -11.08
N VAL A 32 1.07 2.31 -11.70
CA VAL A 32 1.59 1.15 -10.97
C VAL A 32 2.84 1.51 -10.17
N ALA A 33 3.77 2.29 -10.74
CA ALA A 33 4.94 2.76 -10.01
C ALA A 33 4.57 3.67 -8.83
N MET A 34 3.60 4.58 -9.00
CA MET A 34 3.10 5.43 -7.90
C MET A 34 2.46 4.59 -6.78
N GLY A 35 1.55 3.67 -7.13
CA GLY A 35 0.89 2.81 -6.15
C GLY A 35 1.87 1.91 -5.39
N MET A 36 2.91 1.42 -6.07
CA MET A 36 3.95 0.58 -5.45
C MET A 36 4.79 1.37 -4.45
N MET A 37 5.13 2.63 -4.78
CA MET A 37 5.88 3.53 -3.87
C MET A 37 5.05 3.83 -2.61
N ILE A 38 3.76 4.14 -2.77
CA ILE A 38 2.84 4.44 -1.64
C ILE A 38 2.73 3.23 -0.71
N LEU A 39 2.55 2.03 -1.27
CA LEU A 39 2.51 0.78 -0.49
C LEU A 39 3.81 0.54 0.28
N CYS A 40 4.95 0.79 -0.36
CA CYS A 40 6.26 0.62 0.26
C CYS A 40 6.47 1.62 1.41
N THR A 41 6.13 2.90 1.20
CA THR A 41 6.25 3.94 2.23
C THR A 41 5.27 3.71 3.39
N GLY A 42 4.01 3.37 3.11
CA GLY A 42 3.02 3.07 4.15
C GLY A 42 3.41 1.84 4.98
N SER A 43 3.92 0.80 4.34
CA SER A 43 4.41 -0.40 5.02
C SER A 43 5.63 -0.09 5.90
N LEU A 44 6.60 0.67 5.39
CA LEU A 44 7.81 1.04 6.14
C LEU A 44 7.50 1.96 7.32
N ALA A 45 6.58 2.92 7.14
CA ALA A 45 6.11 3.79 8.22
C ALA A 45 5.37 2.99 9.31
N SER A 46 4.54 2.02 8.91
CA SER A 46 3.84 1.13 9.83
C SER A 46 4.80 0.24 10.61
N LEU A 47 5.85 -0.28 9.96
CA LEU A 47 6.90 -1.07 10.61
C LEU A 47 7.73 -0.21 11.58
N SER A 48 8.09 1.02 11.19
CA SER A 48 8.86 1.94 12.05
C SER A 48 8.04 2.37 13.28
N GLY A 49 6.78 2.76 13.09
CA GLY A 49 5.87 3.10 14.19
C GLY A 49 5.56 1.91 15.09
N GLY A 50 5.33 0.74 14.50
CA GLY A 50 5.13 -0.52 15.24
C GLY A 50 6.35 -0.92 16.07
N TYR A 51 7.56 -0.76 15.51
CA TYR A 51 8.80 -1.02 16.24
C TYR A 51 9.00 -0.03 17.39
N ALA A 52 8.74 1.27 17.19
CA ALA A 52 8.82 2.27 18.26
C ALA A 52 7.87 1.96 19.42
N LEU A 53 6.63 1.56 19.11
CA LEU A 53 5.64 1.19 20.13
C LEU A 53 5.99 -0.13 20.84
N PHE A 54 6.60 -1.09 20.14
CA PHE A 54 7.11 -2.34 20.73
C PHE A 54 8.16 -2.05 21.81
N THR A 55 9.09 -1.12 21.56
CA THR A 55 10.13 -0.75 22.52
C THR A 55 9.59 0.03 23.72
N VAL A 56 8.53 0.83 23.54
CA VAL A 56 7.96 1.66 24.62
C VAL A 56 7.06 0.85 25.57
N PHE A 57 6.23 -0.05 25.04
CA PHE A 57 5.24 -0.78 25.85
C PHE A 57 5.65 -2.20 26.22
N GLY A 58 6.70 -2.77 25.61
CA GLY A 58 7.14 -4.14 25.87
C GLY A 58 6.09 -5.22 25.58
N SER A 59 4.99 -4.85 24.90
CA SER A 59 3.87 -5.74 24.58
C SER A 59 3.68 -5.86 23.08
N THR A 60 3.90 -7.06 22.56
CA THR A 60 3.71 -7.44 21.16
C THR A 60 2.29 -7.13 20.67
N GLN A 61 1.31 -7.14 21.57
CA GLN A 61 -0.10 -6.91 21.27
C GLN A 61 -0.36 -5.50 20.72
N MET A 62 0.31 -4.48 21.26
CA MET A 62 0.14 -3.08 20.84
C MET A 62 0.79 -2.81 19.49
N ALA A 63 1.96 -3.43 19.24
CA ALA A 63 2.66 -3.31 17.96
C ALA A 63 1.85 -3.95 16.81
N THR A 64 1.23 -5.11 17.05
CA THR A 64 0.39 -5.77 16.05
C THR A 64 -0.93 -5.04 15.82
N ALA A 65 -1.56 -4.49 16.88
CA ALA A 65 -2.79 -3.71 16.76
C ALA A 65 -2.58 -2.42 15.96
N PHE A 66 -1.50 -1.68 16.19
CA PHE A 66 -1.18 -0.47 15.42
C PHE A 66 -0.71 -0.79 14.00
N GLY A 67 0.05 -1.86 13.79
CA GLY A 67 0.45 -2.30 12.45
C GLY A 67 -0.76 -2.68 11.58
N LEU A 68 -1.76 -3.36 12.16
CA LEU A 68 -3.02 -3.67 11.49
C LEU A 68 -3.93 -2.44 11.33
N PHE A 69 -3.97 -1.55 12.32
CA PHE A 69 -4.77 -0.33 12.24
C PHE A 69 -4.25 0.64 11.18
N TRP A 70 -2.92 0.82 11.07
CA TRP A 70 -2.33 1.73 10.08
C TRP A 70 -2.09 1.09 8.72
N GLY A 71 -1.75 -0.20 8.69
CA GLY A 71 -1.50 -0.95 7.45
C GLY A 71 -2.76 -1.56 6.83
N GLY A 72 -3.82 -1.79 7.61
CA GLY A 72 -5.05 -2.47 7.18
C GLY A 72 -6.28 -1.58 7.03
N PHE A 73 -6.28 -0.35 7.55
CA PHE A 73 -7.46 0.53 7.48
C PHE A 73 -7.59 1.31 6.16
N TYR A 74 -6.63 1.22 5.26
CA TYR A 74 -6.71 1.90 3.96
C TYR A 74 -6.46 0.93 2.80
N TRP A 75 -7.44 0.07 2.58
CA TRP A 75 -7.77 -0.43 1.25
C TRP A 75 -9.26 -0.28 0.99
#